data_AF-A0AA35RVT2-F1
#
_entry.id   AF-A0AA35RVT2-F1
#
_cell.length_a   1.000
_cell.length_b   1.000
_cell.length_c   1.000
_cell.angle_alpha   90.00
_cell.angle_beta   90.00
_cell.angle_gamma   90.00
#
_symmetry.space_group_name_H-M   'P 1'
#
loop_
_entity.id
_entity.type
_entity.pdbx_description
1 polymer ?
#
loop_
_entity_poly.entity_id
_entity_poly.type
_entity_poly.pdbx_seq_one_letter_code
_entity_poly.pdbx_strand_id
1 'polypeptide(L)'
;MAALHWCASGALSLALEAQISHHVEELERQLHSSASASVCKALRASWRELQAGNTGLSGQWTQVALDYSWERLNMGHWEDVSVEWREVYATAALLKALGQARSGEAKRAMEILDRGILLGAPVLDSALHKFASSLTLTMRTDSKASLTGSTGDEKSKSSAKAGKRIVFRNYKPLGGPISEDPVENKKPRVEINVHDLVSRTANVPLVDPQCRVPLVYLPPLDVFRQNYMIPHTPVVISGVLDTWPAYSARKWSLEYLRRVAGPRTVPVEIGSRYTDKEWTQKLMTFSDFIDHHILQQEKSPERGYLAQHLLFQQVMYRL
;
A
#
# COMPACT_ATOMS: atom_id res chain seq x y z
N MET A 1 0.89 21.85 -4.51
CA MET A 1 1.82 22.41 -5.50
C MET A 1 2.48 21.36 -6.42
N ALA A 2 2.70 20.10 -6.01
CA ALA A 2 3.32 19.10 -6.90
C ALA A 2 2.36 18.33 -7.83
N ALA A 3 1.06 18.21 -7.50
CA ALA A 3 0.03 17.77 -8.45
C ALA A 3 -0.12 18.76 -9.63
N LEU A 4 0.17 20.05 -9.38
CA LEU A 4 0.33 21.03 -10.45
C LEU A 4 1.55 20.70 -11.29
N HIS A 5 2.69 20.29 -10.73
CA HIS A 5 3.92 19.99 -11.49
C HIS A 5 3.83 18.80 -12.46
N TRP A 6 2.97 17.79 -12.19
CA TRP A 6 2.73 16.69 -13.14
C TRP A 6 1.96 17.15 -14.38
N CYS A 7 1.24 18.28 -14.31
CA CYS A 7 0.56 18.92 -15.45
C CYS A 7 1.19 20.26 -15.89
N ALA A 8 2.01 20.91 -15.08
CA ALA A 8 2.49 22.29 -15.29
C ALA A 8 3.85 22.38 -15.97
N SER A 9 4.53 21.25 -16.20
CA SER A 9 5.60 21.22 -17.19
C SER A 9 4.96 21.03 -18.56
N GLY A 10 4.84 22.11 -19.34
CA GLY A 10 4.10 22.14 -20.61
C GLY A 10 4.49 21.05 -21.63
N ALA A 11 5.70 20.50 -21.55
CA ALA A 11 6.13 19.37 -22.37
C ALA A 11 5.51 18.01 -21.95
N LEU A 12 5.28 17.79 -20.65
CA LEU A 12 4.66 16.56 -20.13
C LEU A 12 3.14 16.55 -20.42
N SER A 13 2.53 17.73 -20.47
CA SER A 13 1.10 17.91 -20.77
C SER A 13 0.75 17.53 -22.22
N LEU A 14 1.57 17.91 -23.21
CA LEU A 14 1.29 17.61 -24.62
C LEU A 14 1.56 16.16 -25.00
N ALA A 15 2.62 15.56 -24.45
CA ALA A 15 2.92 14.14 -24.67
C ALA A 15 1.82 13.25 -24.05
N LEU A 16 1.40 13.55 -22.81
CA LEU A 16 0.32 12.83 -22.14
C LEU A 16 -1.02 13.02 -22.85
N GLU A 17 -1.28 14.21 -23.40
CA GLU A 17 -2.46 14.48 -24.23
C GLU A 17 -2.53 13.57 -25.46
N ALA A 18 -1.44 13.52 -26.25
CA ALA A 18 -1.40 12.68 -27.43
C ALA A 18 -1.59 11.19 -27.08
N GLN A 19 -0.99 10.75 -25.97
CA GLN A 19 -1.14 9.38 -25.47
C GLN A 19 -2.58 9.08 -25.02
N ILE A 20 -3.23 9.98 -24.27
CA ILE A 20 -4.62 9.78 -23.81
C ILE A 20 -5.57 9.76 -25.00
N SER A 21 -5.46 10.72 -25.92
CA SER A 21 -6.31 10.79 -27.11
C SER A 21 -6.18 9.53 -27.97
N HIS A 22 -4.95 9.13 -28.32
CA HIS A 22 -4.70 7.91 -29.09
C HIS A 22 -5.22 6.65 -28.37
N HIS A 23 -5.00 6.55 -27.06
CA HIS A 23 -5.48 5.41 -26.28
C HIS A 23 -7.00 5.30 -26.27
N VAL A 24 -7.72 6.42 -26.09
CA VAL A 24 -9.19 6.40 -26.09
C VAL A 24 -9.77 6.09 -27.48
N GLU A 25 -9.11 6.55 -28.55
CA GLU A 25 -9.48 6.18 -29.93
C GLU A 25 -9.32 4.67 -30.19
N GLU A 26 -8.23 4.09 -29.70
CA GLU A 26 -7.98 2.65 -29.83
C GLU A 26 -8.99 1.83 -29.01
N LEU A 27 -9.33 2.26 -27.79
CA LEU A 27 -10.39 1.65 -26.99
C LEU A 27 -11.74 1.67 -27.70
N GLU A 28 -12.09 2.79 -28.33
CA GLU A 28 -13.35 2.92 -29.08
C GLU A 28 -13.38 1.97 -30.29
N ARG A 29 -12.23 1.74 -30.93
CA ARG A 29 -12.09 0.79 -32.05
C ARG A 29 -12.25 -0.66 -31.59
N GLN A 30 -11.67 -1.02 -30.44
CA GLN A 30 -11.65 -2.39 -29.92
C GLN A 30 -12.97 -2.79 -29.25
N LEU A 31 -13.61 -1.86 -28.54
CA LEU A 31 -14.89 -2.12 -27.88
C LEU A 31 -16.05 -2.01 -28.90
N HIS A 32 -16.43 -3.13 -29.52
CA HIS A 32 -17.46 -3.20 -30.57
C HIS A 32 -18.92 -3.08 -30.05
N SER A 33 -19.31 -1.94 -29.48
CA SER A 33 -20.71 -1.69 -29.08
C SER A 33 -21.10 -0.20 -29.13
N SER A 34 -22.39 0.11 -29.21
CA SER A 34 -22.88 1.50 -29.12
C SER A 34 -22.65 2.12 -27.74
N ALA A 35 -22.67 1.31 -26.68
CA ALA A 35 -22.46 1.77 -25.32
C ALA A 35 -21.00 2.12 -25.02
N SER A 36 -20.04 1.38 -25.60
CA SER A 36 -18.61 1.71 -25.50
C SER A 36 -18.24 3.03 -26.17
N ALA A 37 -18.89 3.37 -27.30
CA ALA A 37 -18.71 4.68 -27.92
C ALA A 37 -19.11 5.84 -26.99
N SER A 38 -20.19 5.69 -26.22
CA SER A 38 -20.62 6.69 -25.23
C SER A 38 -19.63 6.82 -24.07
N VAL A 39 -19.05 5.71 -23.60
CA VAL A 39 -18.02 5.73 -22.56
C VAL A 39 -16.74 6.40 -23.06
N CYS A 40 -16.30 6.11 -24.28
CA CYS A 40 -15.14 6.75 -24.89
C CYS A 40 -15.37 8.26 -25.11
N LYS A 41 -16.59 8.67 -25.48
CA LYS A 41 -16.98 10.09 -25.53
C LYS A 41 -16.89 10.74 -24.14
N ALA A 42 -17.31 10.07 -23.08
CA ALA A 42 -17.19 10.57 -21.71
C ALA A 42 -15.72 10.75 -21.30
N LEU A 43 -14.83 9.79 -21.61
CA LEU A 43 -13.39 9.94 -21.36
C LEU A 43 -12.79 11.15 -22.10
N ARG A 44 -13.11 11.31 -23.39
CA ARG A 44 -12.68 12.47 -24.18
C ARG A 44 -13.23 13.79 -23.62
N ALA A 45 -14.49 13.82 -23.22
CA ALA A 45 -15.11 15.00 -22.61
C ALA A 45 -14.43 15.35 -21.28
N SER A 46 -14.19 14.37 -20.41
CA SER A 46 -13.44 14.58 -19.17
C SER A 46 -12.06 15.20 -19.42
N TRP A 47 -11.31 14.67 -20.38
CA TRP A 47 -9.98 15.19 -20.70
C TRP A 47 -10.04 16.66 -21.11
N ARG A 48 -10.97 17.03 -21.99
CA ARG A 48 -11.19 18.43 -22.39
C ARG A 48 -11.55 19.34 -21.23
N GLU A 49 -12.44 18.88 -20.34
CA GLU A 49 -12.82 19.65 -19.14
C GLU A 49 -11.63 19.82 -18.19
N LEU A 50 -10.75 18.81 -18.04
CA LEU A 50 -9.50 18.98 -17.30
C LEU A 50 -8.60 20.03 -17.94
N GLN A 51 -8.45 20.02 -19.26
CA GLN A 51 -7.65 21.03 -19.97
C GLN A 51 -8.22 22.44 -19.75
N ALA A 52 -9.55 22.58 -19.74
CA ALA A 52 -10.24 23.84 -19.45
C ALA A 52 -10.20 24.25 -17.96
N GLY A 53 -9.68 23.40 -17.06
CA GLY A 53 -9.64 23.65 -15.62
C GLY A 53 -10.95 23.30 -14.87
N ASN A 54 -11.94 22.75 -15.57
CA ASN A 54 -13.25 22.39 -15.03
C ASN A 54 -13.21 21.01 -14.34
N THR A 55 -12.57 20.92 -13.18
CA THR A 55 -12.40 19.65 -12.45
C THR A 55 -13.73 18.99 -12.07
N GLY A 56 -14.77 19.77 -11.77
CA GLY A 56 -16.11 19.27 -11.44
C GLY A 56 -16.80 18.55 -12.60
N LEU A 57 -16.85 19.18 -13.78
CA LEU A 57 -17.45 18.57 -14.99
C LEU A 57 -16.66 17.34 -15.44
N SER A 58 -15.33 17.41 -15.40
CA SER A 58 -14.49 16.23 -15.64
C SER A 58 -14.82 15.09 -14.67
N GLY A 59 -15.07 15.41 -13.40
CA GLY A 59 -15.47 14.44 -12.38
C GLY A 59 -16.77 13.72 -12.73
N GLN A 60 -17.76 14.43 -13.28
CA GLN A 60 -19.03 13.83 -13.71
C GLN A 60 -18.82 12.86 -14.88
N TRP A 61 -18.05 13.27 -15.89
CA TRP A 61 -17.74 12.41 -17.04
C TRP A 61 -16.97 11.14 -16.66
N THR A 62 -15.95 11.27 -15.81
CA THR A 62 -15.19 10.11 -15.32
C THR A 62 -16.02 9.21 -14.41
N GLN A 63 -16.97 9.75 -13.66
CA GLN A 63 -17.89 8.94 -12.86
C GLN A 63 -18.73 8.02 -13.74
N VAL A 64 -19.28 8.54 -14.85
CA VAL A 64 -20.02 7.73 -15.83
C VAL A 64 -19.16 6.59 -16.38
N ALA A 65 -17.92 6.88 -16.77
CA ALA A 65 -17.01 5.86 -17.29
C ALA A 65 -16.62 4.82 -16.22
N LEU A 66 -16.39 5.24 -14.98
CA LEU A 66 -16.07 4.35 -13.85
C LEU A 66 -17.24 3.43 -13.50
N ASP A 67 -18.45 3.96 -13.40
CA ASP A 67 -19.64 3.16 -13.03
C ASP A 67 -19.91 2.10 -14.09
N TYR A 68 -19.89 2.52 -15.36
CA TYR A 68 -20.14 1.60 -16.48
C TYR A 68 -19.07 0.52 -16.59
N SER A 69 -17.79 0.90 -16.56
CA SER A 69 -16.71 -0.09 -16.63
C SER A 69 -16.69 -0.99 -15.40
N TRP A 70 -16.95 -0.47 -14.19
CA TRP A 70 -17.07 -1.30 -12.99
C TRP A 70 -18.18 -2.34 -13.14
N GLU A 71 -19.36 -1.95 -13.64
CA GLU A 71 -20.46 -2.88 -13.89
C GLU A 71 -20.03 -3.99 -14.85
N ARG A 72 -19.31 -3.62 -15.92
CA ARG A 72 -18.74 -4.58 -16.89
C ARG A 72 -17.70 -5.51 -16.27
N LEU A 73 -16.87 -5.03 -15.36
CA LEU A 73 -15.87 -5.83 -14.66
C LEU A 73 -16.47 -6.81 -13.65
N ASN A 74 -17.69 -6.54 -13.17
CA ASN A 74 -18.37 -7.36 -12.15
C ASN A 74 -19.57 -8.13 -12.72
N MET A 75 -19.75 -8.11 -14.05
CA MET A 75 -20.74 -8.94 -14.74
C MET A 75 -20.10 -10.24 -15.23
N GLY A 76 -20.70 -11.38 -14.88
CA GLY A 76 -20.31 -12.68 -15.41
C GLY A 76 -19.07 -13.28 -14.73
N HIS A 77 -18.49 -14.29 -15.38
CA HIS A 77 -17.29 -14.97 -14.90
C HIS A 77 -16.05 -14.13 -15.23
N TRP A 78 -15.06 -14.10 -14.34
CA TRP A 78 -13.91 -13.19 -14.45
C TRP A 78 -13.07 -13.39 -15.71
N GLU A 79 -13.13 -14.58 -16.33
CA GLU A 79 -12.41 -14.93 -17.55
C GLU A 79 -13.05 -14.34 -18.81
N ASP A 80 -14.35 -14.04 -18.77
CA ASP A 80 -15.10 -13.45 -19.88
C ASP A 80 -14.98 -11.92 -19.92
N VAL A 81 -14.38 -11.32 -18.90
CA VAL A 81 -14.21 -9.88 -18.78
C VAL A 81 -13.06 -9.41 -19.68
N SER A 82 -13.43 -8.68 -20.73
CA SER A 82 -12.46 -8.18 -21.70
C SER A 82 -11.46 -7.18 -21.08
N VAL A 83 -10.22 -7.21 -21.57
CA VAL A 83 -9.11 -6.38 -21.06
C VAL A 83 -9.41 -4.90 -21.28
N GLU A 84 -10.10 -4.56 -22.36
CA GLU A 84 -10.45 -3.19 -22.74
C GLU A 84 -11.31 -2.51 -21.67
N TRP A 85 -12.20 -3.24 -20.98
CA TRP A 85 -12.98 -2.66 -19.86
C TRP A 85 -12.09 -2.34 -18.64
N ARG A 86 -11.01 -3.10 -18.43
CA ARG A 86 -10.01 -2.81 -17.40
C ARG A 86 -9.17 -1.59 -17.78
N GLU A 87 -8.88 -1.41 -19.06
CA GLU A 87 -8.21 -0.22 -19.59
C GLU A 87 -9.09 1.04 -19.49
N VAL A 88 -10.38 0.94 -19.80
CA VAL A 88 -11.38 2.01 -19.58
C VAL A 88 -11.42 2.40 -18.11
N TYR A 89 -11.53 1.43 -17.20
CA TYR A 89 -11.57 1.70 -15.76
C TYR A 89 -10.28 2.41 -15.29
N ALA A 90 -9.12 1.93 -15.73
CA ALA A 90 -7.82 2.52 -15.40
C ALA A 90 -7.69 3.96 -15.91
N THR A 91 -8.11 4.22 -17.16
CA THR A 91 -8.09 5.55 -17.77
C THR A 91 -9.05 6.50 -17.07
N ALA A 92 -10.27 6.07 -16.76
CA ALA A 92 -11.24 6.86 -16.02
C ALA A 92 -10.74 7.21 -14.61
N ALA A 93 -10.14 6.24 -13.91
CA ALA A 93 -9.53 6.44 -12.60
C ALA A 93 -8.38 7.45 -12.67
N LEU A 94 -7.53 7.37 -13.69
CA LEU A 94 -6.43 8.31 -13.90
C LEU A 94 -6.93 9.75 -14.05
N LEU A 95 -7.89 9.96 -14.95
CA LEU A 95 -8.48 11.28 -15.22
C LEU A 95 -9.18 11.84 -13.97
N LYS A 96 -9.92 10.99 -13.24
CA LYS A 96 -10.61 11.42 -12.02
C LYS A 96 -9.62 11.77 -10.91
N ALA A 97 -8.57 10.98 -10.73
CA ALA A 97 -7.51 11.26 -9.76
C ALA A 97 -6.78 12.57 -10.09
N LEU A 98 -6.55 12.86 -11.38
CA LEU A 98 -5.99 14.14 -11.83
C LEU A 98 -6.87 15.32 -11.42
N GLY A 99 -8.18 15.21 -11.68
CA GLY A 99 -9.15 16.22 -11.26
C GLY A 99 -9.16 16.43 -9.75
N GLN A 100 -9.20 15.35 -8.96
CA GLN A 100 -9.20 15.43 -7.50
C GLN A 100 -7.91 16.03 -6.94
N ALA A 101 -6.75 15.65 -7.49
CA ALA A 101 -5.48 16.20 -7.06
C ALA A 101 -5.37 17.71 -7.38
N ARG A 102 -5.92 18.18 -8.50
CA ARG A 102 -5.99 19.61 -8.86
C ARG A 102 -6.92 20.39 -7.93
N SER A 103 -8.01 19.77 -7.46
CA SER A 103 -8.91 20.34 -6.46
C SER A 103 -8.35 20.30 -5.02
N GLY A 104 -7.10 19.82 -4.83
CA GLY A 104 -6.47 19.74 -3.50
C GLY A 104 -6.84 18.49 -2.69
N GLU A 105 -7.58 17.55 -3.27
CA GLU A 105 -8.08 16.36 -2.59
C GLU A 105 -7.14 15.16 -2.73
N ALA A 106 -5.89 15.32 -2.26
CA ALA A 106 -4.84 14.31 -2.44
C ALA A 106 -5.20 12.92 -1.90
N LYS A 107 -5.91 12.84 -0.76
CA LYS A 107 -6.36 11.55 -0.20
C LYS A 107 -7.35 10.83 -1.12
N ARG A 108 -8.36 11.55 -1.63
CA ARG A 108 -9.35 10.98 -2.57
C ARG A 108 -8.68 10.57 -3.88
N ALA A 109 -7.74 11.38 -4.38
CA ALA A 109 -6.96 11.05 -5.56
C ALA A 109 -6.16 9.74 -5.36
N MET A 110 -5.49 9.56 -4.22
CA MET A 110 -4.75 8.33 -3.92
C MET A 110 -5.65 7.10 -3.90
N GLU A 111 -6.81 7.19 -3.25
CA GLU A 111 -7.79 6.11 -3.20
C GLU A 111 -8.26 5.69 -4.60
N ILE A 112 -8.55 6.67 -5.47
CA ILE A 112 -8.96 6.41 -6.85
C ILE A 112 -7.83 5.74 -7.64
N LEU A 113 -6.57 6.19 -7.47
CA LEU A 113 -5.42 5.58 -8.14
C LEU A 113 -5.23 4.13 -7.72
N ASP A 114 -5.34 3.84 -6.42
CA ASP A 114 -5.18 2.49 -5.90
C ASP A 114 -6.30 1.56 -6.36
N ARG A 115 -7.55 2.05 -6.44
CA ARG A 115 -8.64 1.28 -7.06
C ARG A 115 -8.40 1.03 -8.54
N GLY A 116 -7.89 2.02 -9.26
CA GLY A 116 -7.47 1.88 -10.66
C GLY A 116 -6.38 0.81 -10.84
N ILE A 117 -5.40 0.76 -9.93
CA ILE A 117 -4.33 -0.25 -9.92
C ILE A 117 -4.89 -1.64 -9.60
N LEU A 118 -5.83 -1.74 -8.66
CA LEU A 118 -6.41 -3.01 -8.22
C LEU A 118 -7.34 -3.64 -9.26
N LEU A 119 -8.13 -2.82 -9.98
CA LEU A 119 -9.21 -3.30 -10.84
C LEU A 119 -8.90 -3.15 -12.34
N GLY A 120 -8.08 -2.17 -12.69
CA GLY A 120 -7.77 -1.82 -14.07
C GLY A 120 -6.59 -2.59 -14.67
N ALA A 121 -6.33 -2.32 -15.95
CA ALA A 121 -5.16 -2.81 -16.66
C ALA A 121 -4.07 -1.74 -16.69
N PRO A 122 -2.79 -2.11 -16.87
CA PRO A 122 -1.72 -1.14 -17.08
C PRO A 122 -1.96 -0.32 -18.35
N VAL A 123 -2.23 0.98 -18.19
CA VAL A 123 -2.42 1.92 -19.32
C VAL A 123 -1.37 3.04 -19.27
N LEU A 124 -1.12 3.63 -20.44
CA LEU A 124 -0.32 4.85 -20.59
C LEU A 124 1.05 4.74 -19.89
N ASP A 125 1.76 3.62 -20.12
CA ASP A 125 3.06 3.33 -19.52
C ASP A 125 3.00 3.41 -17.97
N SER A 126 2.08 2.64 -17.38
CA SER A 126 1.85 2.56 -15.92
C SER A 126 1.61 3.92 -15.27
N ALA A 127 0.88 4.81 -15.93
CA ALA A 127 0.62 6.18 -15.48
C ALA A 127 0.02 6.23 -14.06
N LEU A 128 -0.89 5.31 -13.72
CA LEU A 128 -1.48 5.21 -12.38
C LEU A 128 -0.40 5.01 -11.29
N HIS A 129 0.53 4.08 -11.49
CA HIS A 129 1.61 3.79 -10.54
C HIS A 129 2.57 4.96 -10.39
N LYS A 130 2.94 5.59 -11.52
CA LYS A 130 3.80 6.77 -11.55
C LYS A 130 3.16 7.94 -10.82
N PHE A 131 1.86 8.16 -11.05
CA PHE A 131 1.12 9.21 -10.38
C PHE A 131 0.98 8.95 -8.88
N ALA A 132 0.62 7.73 -8.47
CA ALA A 132 0.52 7.37 -7.05
C ALA A 132 1.85 7.54 -6.31
N SER A 133 2.97 7.21 -6.97
CA SER A 133 4.32 7.40 -6.43
C SER A 133 4.65 8.89 -6.23
N SER A 134 4.32 9.74 -7.20
CA SER A 134 4.51 11.19 -7.12
C SER A 134 3.63 11.84 -6.04
N LEU A 135 2.37 11.44 -5.98
CA LEU A 135 1.40 11.93 -5.00
C LEU A 135 1.81 11.53 -3.57
N THR A 136 2.30 10.30 -3.38
CA THR A 136 2.82 9.83 -2.07
C THR A 136 3.98 10.69 -1.59
N LEU A 137 4.90 11.10 -2.48
CA LEU A 137 6.02 11.97 -2.11
C LEU A 137 5.54 13.34 -1.64
N THR A 138 4.53 13.89 -2.30
CA THR A 138 3.92 15.18 -1.97
C THR A 138 3.20 15.14 -0.63
N MET A 139 2.41 14.10 -0.37
CA MET A 139 1.69 13.95 0.90
C MET A 139 2.65 13.87 2.11
N ARG A 140 3.88 13.39 1.90
CA ARG A 140 4.93 13.36 2.94
C ARG A 140 5.54 14.74 3.21
N THR A 141 5.74 15.55 2.18
CA THR A 141 6.31 16.90 2.36
C THR A 141 5.35 17.78 3.13
N ASP A 142 4.05 17.69 2.84
CA ASP A 142 3.01 18.46 3.51
C ASP A 142 2.89 18.07 4.99
N SER A 143 3.01 16.76 5.29
CA SER A 143 3.00 16.25 6.66
C SER A 143 4.23 16.68 7.49
N LYS A 144 5.39 16.90 6.87
CA LYS A 144 6.59 17.41 7.54
C LYS A 144 6.55 18.92 7.73
N ALA A 145 6.00 19.66 6.77
CA ALA A 145 5.83 21.11 6.87
C ALA A 145 4.85 21.49 7.99
N SER A 146 3.77 20.74 8.20
CA SER A 146 2.81 21.02 9.29
C SER A 146 3.39 20.78 10.69
N LEU A 147 4.45 19.97 10.83
CA LEU A 147 5.10 19.67 12.11
C LEU A 147 6.18 20.69 12.51
N THR A 148 6.59 21.58 11.60
CA THR A 148 7.70 22.54 11.82
C THR A 148 7.24 23.99 12.00
N GLY A 149 5.93 24.26 11.99
CA GLY A 149 5.34 25.61 11.96
C GLY A 149 4.49 26.00 13.18
N SER A 150 4.86 25.63 14.41
CA SER A 150 4.21 26.16 15.61
C SER A 150 5.20 26.48 16.73
N THR A 151 5.76 27.69 16.66
CA THR A 151 6.24 28.46 17.81
C THR A 151 5.66 29.86 17.67
N GLY A 152 4.65 30.19 18.47
CA GLY A 152 4.02 31.51 18.53
C GLY A 152 2.98 31.54 19.65
N ASP A 153 3.26 32.37 20.65
CA ASP A 153 2.54 32.54 21.91
C ASP A 153 1.07 32.92 21.77
N GLU A 154 0.20 32.34 22.60
CA GLU A 154 -0.93 33.07 23.19
C GLU A 154 -1.41 32.41 24.51
N LYS A 155 -1.40 33.20 25.59
CA LYS A 155 -1.98 32.86 26.90
C LYS A 155 -3.50 33.02 26.83
N SER A 156 -4.26 32.01 27.23
CA SER A 156 -5.41 32.16 28.14
C SER A 156 -5.98 30.82 28.66
N LYS A 157 -6.45 30.89 29.91
CA LYS A 157 -6.82 29.83 30.86
C LYS A 157 -8.05 28.99 30.43
N SER A 158 -8.04 27.67 30.68
CA SER A 158 -9.02 27.00 31.57
C SER A 158 -8.78 25.48 31.75
N SER A 159 -9.06 25.05 32.99
CA SER A 159 -9.24 23.72 33.63
C SER A 159 -8.69 22.42 33.04
N ALA A 160 -8.06 21.67 33.94
CA ALA A 160 -7.38 20.40 33.76
C ALA A 160 -8.28 19.14 33.73
N LYS A 161 -7.83 18.11 33.00
CA LYS A 161 -7.93 16.70 33.41
C LYS A 161 -6.69 15.93 32.91
N ALA A 162 -5.96 15.36 33.85
CA ALA A 162 -4.60 14.85 33.67
C ALA A 162 -4.56 13.48 32.97
N GLY A 163 -3.89 13.41 31.81
CA GLY A 163 -3.41 12.18 31.18
C GLY A 163 -1.87 12.14 31.22
N LYS A 164 -1.31 11.02 31.68
CA LYS A 164 0.13 10.83 31.91
C LYS A 164 0.96 11.03 30.62
N ARG A 165 1.97 11.89 30.72
CA ARG A 165 2.97 12.22 29.69
C ARG A 165 4.07 11.15 29.69
N ILE A 166 4.22 10.41 28.60
CA ILE A 166 5.35 9.48 28.40
C ILE A 166 6.58 10.32 28.03
N VAL A 167 7.62 10.26 28.85
CA VAL A 167 8.93 10.90 28.62
C VAL A 167 9.81 9.92 27.86
N PHE A 168 10.16 10.24 26.62
CA PHE A 168 11.21 9.51 25.90
C PHE A 168 12.58 9.90 26.49
N ARG A 169 13.32 8.90 26.97
CA ARG A 169 14.66 9.05 27.54
C ARG A 169 15.67 9.18 26.40
N ASN A 170 16.33 10.33 26.30
CA ASN A 170 17.46 10.55 25.40
C ASN A 170 18.67 9.72 25.87
N TYR A 171 19.26 8.92 24.97
CA TYR A 171 20.55 8.26 25.22
C TYR A 171 21.69 9.22 24.86
N LYS A 172 22.60 9.46 25.81
CA LYS A 172 23.89 10.14 25.60
C LYS A 172 24.94 9.12 25.14
N PRO A 173 25.83 9.46 24.19
CA PRO A 173 26.99 8.64 23.87
C PRO A 173 28.09 8.88 24.92
N LEU A 174 28.66 7.80 25.46
CA LEU A 174 29.73 7.85 26.47
C LEU A 174 31.09 7.63 25.79
N GLY A 175 31.94 8.67 25.84
CA GLY A 175 33.39 8.57 25.69
C GLY A 175 34.06 9.35 26.83
N GLY A 176 34.99 8.72 27.55
CA GLY A 176 35.76 9.30 28.66
C GLY A 176 36.29 8.24 29.64
N PRO A 177 37.45 8.44 30.29
CA PRO A 177 38.41 7.38 30.63
C PRO A 177 38.09 6.60 31.91
N ILE A 178 38.63 5.38 31.94
CA ILE A 178 38.43 4.30 32.92
C ILE A 178 39.19 4.60 34.22
N SER A 179 38.48 4.60 35.35
CA SER A 179 39.07 4.40 36.69
C SER A 179 38.69 3.00 37.18
N GLU A 180 39.69 2.21 37.56
CA GLU A 180 39.57 0.83 38.00
C GLU A 180 39.07 0.75 39.45
N ASP A 181 37.82 0.32 39.64
CA ASP A 181 37.31 -0.23 40.89
C ASP A 181 36.47 -1.50 40.57
N PRO A 182 36.50 -2.55 41.41
CA PRO A 182 35.96 -3.86 41.05
C PRO A 182 34.43 -3.88 41.16
N VAL A 183 33.74 -3.81 40.03
CA VAL A 183 32.27 -3.96 39.95
C VAL A 183 31.89 -5.43 39.92
N GLU A 184 31.23 -5.88 40.98
CA GLU A 184 30.63 -7.20 41.13
C GLU A 184 29.60 -7.47 40.02
N ASN A 185 29.86 -8.51 39.23
CA ASN A 185 29.18 -8.78 37.96
C ASN A 185 27.81 -9.46 38.17
N LYS A 186 26.78 -8.70 38.58
CA LYS A 186 25.40 -9.20 38.61
C LYS A 186 24.80 -9.15 37.21
N LYS A 187 24.89 -10.26 36.46
CA LYS A 187 24.09 -10.47 35.23
C LYS A 187 22.61 -10.23 35.55
N PRO A 188 21.87 -9.41 34.79
CA PRO A 188 20.43 -9.32 34.96
C PRO A 188 19.84 -10.67 34.55
N ARG A 189 19.38 -11.45 35.55
CA ARG A 189 18.50 -12.59 35.31
C ARG A 189 17.18 -12.01 34.79
N VAL A 190 16.95 -12.14 33.49
CA VAL A 190 15.60 -12.04 32.93
C VAL A 190 14.87 -13.28 33.45
N GLU A 191 14.05 -13.10 34.49
CA GLU A 191 13.10 -14.14 34.89
C GLU A 191 12.07 -14.25 33.79
N ILE A 192 12.24 -15.28 32.94
CA ILE A 192 11.24 -15.66 31.96
C ILE A 192 10.06 -16.20 32.75
N ASN A 193 8.95 -15.47 32.76
CA ASN A 193 7.70 -15.95 33.36
C ASN A 193 7.18 -17.12 32.51
N VAL A 194 7.48 -18.33 32.96
CA VAL A 194 7.15 -19.59 32.29
C VAL A 194 5.63 -19.71 32.06
N HIS A 195 4.82 -19.12 32.94
CA HIS A 195 3.36 -19.14 32.82
C HIS A 195 2.85 -18.30 31.63
N ASP A 196 3.52 -17.20 31.29
CA ASP A 196 3.16 -16.36 30.14
C ASP A 196 3.63 -16.95 28.80
N LEU A 197 4.69 -17.77 28.83
CA LEU A 197 5.11 -18.56 27.66
C LEU A 197 4.14 -19.71 27.41
N VAL A 198 3.76 -20.45 28.47
CA VAL A 198 2.85 -21.60 28.41
C VAL A 198 1.44 -21.20 27.94
N SER A 199 0.93 -20.04 28.37
CA SER A 199 -0.37 -19.52 27.92
C SER A 199 -0.37 -19.17 26.42
N ARG A 200 0.77 -18.69 25.88
CA ARG A 200 0.94 -18.37 24.45
C ARG A 200 1.23 -19.60 23.58
N THR A 201 1.82 -20.65 24.13
CA THR A 201 2.17 -21.88 23.40
C THR A 201 1.14 -23.00 23.51
N ALA A 202 0.12 -22.88 24.37
CA ALA A 202 -0.89 -23.92 24.61
C ALA A 202 -1.64 -24.38 23.35
N ASN A 203 -1.68 -23.55 22.30
CA ASN A 203 -2.34 -23.85 21.03
C ASN A 203 -1.38 -24.01 19.84
N VAL A 204 -0.07 -24.21 20.09
CA VAL A 204 0.87 -24.50 18.99
C VAL A 204 0.74 -25.99 18.65
N PRO A 205 0.32 -26.35 17.42
CA PRO A 205 0.22 -27.75 17.04
C PRO A 205 1.61 -28.41 17.12
N LEU A 206 1.68 -29.53 17.84
CA LEU A 206 2.87 -30.37 17.89
C LEU A 206 3.10 -30.97 16.51
N VAL A 207 4.16 -30.52 15.82
CA VAL A 207 4.55 -31.06 14.52
C VAL A 207 5.28 -32.39 14.75
N ASP A 208 4.75 -33.46 14.15
CA ASP A 208 5.42 -34.76 14.11
C ASP A 208 6.85 -34.58 13.56
N PRO A 209 7.90 -35.00 14.30
CA PRO A 209 9.28 -34.96 13.84
C PRO A 209 9.51 -35.60 12.45
N GLN A 210 8.73 -36.62 12.10
CA GLN A 210 8.79 -37.30 10.80
C GLN A 210 8.18 -36.48 9.66
N CYS A 211 7.27 -35.56 9.98
CA CYS A 211 6.65 -34.64 9.03
C CYS A 211 7.38 -33.29 8.95
N ARG A 212 8.54 -33.14 9.60
CA ARG A 212 9.31 -31.89 9.54
C ARG A 212 9.86 -31.67 8.15
N VAL A 213 9.56 -30.51 7.60
CA VAL A 213 10.17 -30.04 6.37
C VAL A 213 11.69 -29.88 6.59
N PRO A 214 12.55 -30.48 5.74
CA PRO A 214 13.99 -30.39 5.88
C PRO A 214 14.48 -28.94 5.76
N LEU A 215 15.49 -28.59 6.54
CA LEU A 215 16.18 -27.30 6.50
C LEU A 215 17.54 -27.47 5.81
N VAL A 216 17.79 -26.71 4.75
CA VAL A 216 19.07 -26.72 4.02
C VAL A 216 19.64 -25.31 3.92
N TYR A 217 20.96 -25.19 4.04
CA TYR A 217 21.67 -23.91 3.94
C TYR A 217 22.29 -23.75 2.56
N LEU A 218 21.89 -22.70 1.82
CA LEU A 218 22.44 -22.33 0.50
C LEU A 218 22.71 -23.53 -0.44
N PRO A 219 21.69 -24.36 -0.77
CA PRO A 219 21.90 -25.52 -1.63
C PRO A 219 22.31 -25.07 -3.04
N PRO A 220 23.29 -25.73 -3.69
CA PRO A 220 23.56 -25.55 -5.11
C PRO A 220 22.28 -25.76 -5.95
N LEU A 221 22.15 -25.04 -7.08
CA LEU A 221 20.94 -25.05 -7.88
C LEU A 221 20.58 -26.45 -8.42
N ASP A 222 21.58 -27.23 -8.80
CA ASP A 222 21.43 -28.61 -9.27
C ASP A 222 20.97 -29.54 -8.15
N VAL A 223 21.54 -29.42 -6.96
CA VAL A 223 21.11 -30.16 -5.75
C VAL A 223 19.67 -29.82 -5.40
N PHE A 224 19.33 -28.52 -5.39
CA PHE A 224 17.96 -28.08 -5.15
C PHE A 224 16.99 -28.66 -6.19
N ARG A 225 17.38 -28.61 -7.47
CA ARG A 225 16.56 -29.10 -8.57
C ARG A 225 16.32 -30.60 -8.49
N GLN A 226 17.37 -31.40 -8.32
CA GLN A 226 17.29 -32.86 -8.35
C GLN A 226 16.58 -33.42 -7.11
N ASN A 227 16.85 -32.86 -5.92
CA ASN A 227 16.42 -33.47 -4.66
C ASN A 227 15.10 -32.91 -4.14
N TYR A 228 14.68 -31.70 -4.57
CA TYR A 228 13.47 -31.04 -4.02
C TYR A 228 12.50 -30.58 -5.11
N MET A 229 12.97 -29.89 -6.15
CA MET A 229 12.08 -29.33 -7.18
C MET A 229 11.46 -30.42 -8.07
N ILE A 230 12.26 -31.28 -8.69
CA ILE A 230 11.77 -32.37 -9.56
C ILE A 230 10.91 -33.38 -8.77
N PRO A 231 11.30 -33.80 -7.56
CA PRO A 231 10.50 -34.73 -6.77
C PRO A 231 9.30 -34.07 -6.05
N HIS A 232 9.08 -32.77 -6.22
CA HIS A 232 8.04 -32.01 -5.50
C HIS A 232 8.10 -32.14 -3.96
N THR A 233 9.30 -32.20 -3.40
CA THR A 233 9.52 -32.36 -1.96
C THR A 233 9.68 -31.01 -1.27
N PRO A 234 8.88 -30.68 -0.25
CA PRO A 234 9.01 -29.44 0.51
C PRO A 234 10.40 -29.29 1.16
N VAL A 235 10.94 -28.07 1.17
CA VAL A 235 12.21 -27.75 1.83
C VAL A 235 12.23 -26.30 2.30
N VAL A 236 12.83 -26.05 3.47
CA VAL A 236 13.15 -24.70 3.97
C VAL A 236 14.59 -24.38 3.57
N ILE A 237 14.78 -23.28 2.85
CA ILE A 237 16.11 -22.82 2.43
C ILE A 237 16.53 -21.64 3.32
N SER A 238 17.67 -21.78 4.00
CA SER A 238 18.28 -20.70 4.80
C SER A 238 19.52 -20.10 4.12
N GLY A 239 19.92 -18.90 4.55
CA GLY A 239 21.09 -18.17 4.04
C GLY A 239 20.85 -17.31 2.80
N VAL A 240 19.75 -17.54 2.06
CA VAL A 240 19.49 -16.84 0.77
C VAL A 240 19.04 -15.39 0.97
N LEU A 241 18.22 -15.13 1.99
CA LEU A 241 17.59 -13.83 2.21
C LEU A 241 18.34 -12.93 3.20
N ASP A 242 19.43 -13.44 3.80
CA ASP A 242 20.12 -12.79 4.92
C ASP A 242 20.68 -11.40 4.56
N THR A 243 21.02 -11.20 3.28
CA THR A 243 21.56 -9.95 2.74
C THR A 243 20.49 -8.99 2.21
N TRP A 244 19.21 -9.38 2.25
CA TRP A 244 18.15 -8.52 1.73
C TRP A 244 18.08 -7.20 2.48
N PRO A 245 17.89 -6.05 1.78
CA PRO A 245 17.75 -4.75 2.41
C PRO A 245 16.66 -4.70 3.49
N ALA A 246 15.61 -5.51 3.33
CA ALA A 246 14.50 -5.65 4.29
C ALA A 246 14.96 -6.09 5.69
N TYR A 247 16.13 -6.72 5.82
CA TYR A 247 16.74 -7.10 7.10
C TYR A 247 17.84 -6.14 7.58
N SER A 248 18.35 -5.26 6.70
CA SER A 248 19.51 -4.41 6.95
C SER A 248 19.26 -2.94 6.60
N ALA A 249 19.76 -2.46 5.45
CA ALA A 249 19.80 -1.05 5.06
C ALA A 249 18.42 -0.38 4.94
N ARG A 250 17.37 -1.16 4.65
CA ARG A 250 15.97 -0.73 4.58
C ARG A 250 15.12 -1.65 5.43
N LYS A 251 15.48 -1.79 6.71
CA LYS A 251 14.79 -2.72 7.61
C LYS A 251 13.28 -2.49 7.61
N TRP A 252 12.51 -3.54 7.33
CA TRP A 252 11.05 -3.49 7.34
C TRP A 252 10.54 -3.51 8.79
N SER A 253 10.43 -2.32 9.38
CA SER A 253 9.69 -2.09 10.63
C SER A 253 8.27 -1.59 10.32
N LEU A 254 7.34 -1.67 11.29
CA LEU A 254 6.01 -1.07 11.13
C LEU A 254 6.10 0.43 10.81
N GLU A 255 7.03 1.15 11.44
CA GLU A 255 7.29 2.56 11.14
C GLU A 255 7.76 2.76 9.69
N TYR A 256 8.70 1.92 9.22
CA TYR A 256 9.18 1.97 7.84
C TYR A 256 8.04 1.70 6.85
N LEU A 257 7.32 0.60 7.04
CA LEU A 257 6.22 0.17 6.17
C LEU A 257 5.10 1.20 6.14
N ARG A 258 4.71 1.74 7.31
CA ARG A 258 3.75 2.85 7.41
C ARG A 258 4.24 4.09 6.68
N ARG A 259 5.52 4.43 6.81
CA ARG A 259 6.11 5.57 6.10
C ARG A 259 6.07 5.37 4.58
N VAL A 260 6.40 4.17 4.09
CA VAL A 260 6.52 3.90 2.64
C VAL A 260 5.19 3.64 1.94
N ALA A 261 4.27 2.94 2.61
CA ALA A 261 3.01 2.45 2.03
C ALA A 261 1.76 3.00 2.73
N GLY A 262 1.90 3.74 3.83
CA GLY A 262 0.79 4.14 4.70
C GLY A 262 -0.44 4.76 4.01
N PRO A 263 -0.30 5.68 3.04
CA PRO A 263 -1.44 6.26 2.33
C PRO A 263 -2.11 5.35 1.31
N ARG A 264 -1.54 4.16 1.03
CA ARG A 264 -2.00 3.28 -0.04
C ARG A 264 -3.18 2.45 0.41
N THR A 265 -4.21 2.37 -0.42
CA THR A 265 -5.37 1.53 -0.19
C THR A 265 -5.02 0.08 -0.50
N VAL A 266 -5.24 -0.82 0.45
CA VAL A 266 -4.94 -2.25 0.33
C VAL A 266 -6.17 -3.10 0.64
N PRO A 267 -6.31 -4.28 -0.01
CA PRO A 267 -7.35 -5.24 0.31
C PRO A 267 -6.98 -6.02 1.57
N VAL A 268 -7.82 -5.93 2.60
CA VAL A 268 -7.62 -6.65 3.87
C VAL A 268 -8.74 -7.67 4.02
N GLU A 269 -8.35 -8.93 4.21
CA GLU A 269 -9.27 -9.99 4.60
C GLU A 269 -9.65 -9.83 6.07
N ILE A 270 -10.94 -9.93 6.35
CA ILE A 270 -11.51 -9.77 7.68
C ILE A 270 -12.25 -11.04 8.04
N GLY A 271 -11.88 -11.66 9.17
CA GLY A 271 -12.45 -12.92 9.63
C GLY A 271 -11.40 -13.89 10.14
N SER A 272 -11.84 -15.03 10.69
CA SER A 272 -10.92 -16.06 11.20
C SER A 272 -10.29 -16.88 10.08
N ARG A 273 -11.08 -17.30 9.08
CA ARG A 273 -10.65 -18.12 7.95
C ARG A 273 -11.41 -17.70 6.69
N TYR A 274 -10.78 -17.85 5.53
CA TYR A 274 -11.42 -17.56 4.23
C TYR A 274 -12.60 -18.47 3.89
N THR A 275 -12.77 -19.58 4.61
CA THR A 275 -13.89 -20.51 4.46
C THR A 275 -15.11 -20.15 5.29
N ASP A 276 -14.99 -19.17 6.20
CA ASP A 276 -16.05 -18.82 7.13
C ASP A 276 -17.07 -17.90 6.45
N LYS A 277 -18.35 -17.97 6.85
CA LYS A 277 -19.43 -17.19 6.22
C LYS A 277 -19.31 -15.69 6.48
N GLU A 278 -18.68 -15.36 7.61
CA GLU A 278 -18.40 -14.01 8.08
C GLU A 278 -17.14 -13.41 7.43
N TRP A 279 -16.39 -14.21 6.65
CA TRP A 279 -15.24 -13.72 5.92
C TRP A 279 -15.66 -12.67 4.90
N THR A 280 -14.92 -11.57 4.87
CA THR A 280 -15.13 -10.51 3.90
C THR A 280 -13.80 -9.83 3.56
N GLN A 281 -13.79 -9.04 2.50
CA GLN A 281 -12.65 -8.23 2.11
C GLN A 281 -13.04 -6.76 2.18
N LYS A 282 -12.23 -5.95 2.88
CA LYS A 282 -12.42 -4.51 2.99
C LYS A 282 -11.22 -3.78 2.41
N LEU A 283 -11.48 -2.70 1.68
CA LEU A 283 -10.45 -1.75 1.27
C LEU A 283 -10.25 -0.73 2.39
N MET A 284 -9.00 -0.55 2.82
CA MET A 284 -8.61 0.46 3.80
C MET A 284 -7.19 0.94 3.51
N THR A 285 -6.74 2.04 4.12
CA THR A 285 -5.35 2.44 3.96
C THR A 285 -4.43 1.49 4.72
N PHE A 286 -3.20 1.34 4.25
CA PHE A 286 -2.18 0.54 4.94
C PHE A 286 -1.91 1.07 6.35
N SER A 287 -2.04 2.39 6.57
CA SER A 287 -1.97 2.98 7.92
C SER A 287 -3.13 2.52 8.80
N ASP A 288 -4.36 2.51 8.27
CA ASP A 288 -5.53 2.05 9.01
C ASP A 288 -5.42 0.56 9.34
N PHE A 289 -4.89 -0.24 8.42
CA PHE A 289 -4.61 -1.65 8.66
C PHE A 289 -3.64 -1.84 9.85
N ILE A 290 -2.51 -1.10 9.86
CA ILE A 290 -1.57 -1.15 10.98
C ILE A 290 -2.23 -0.72 12.28
N ASP A 291 -2.96 0.41 12.27
CA ASP A 291 -3.52 0.99 13.48
C ASP A 291 -4.58 0.07 14.11
N HIS A 292 -5.51 -0.45 13.32
CA HIS A 292 -6.67 -1.19 13.82
C HIS A 292 -6.40 -2.70 13.97
N HIS A 293 -5.63 -3.30 13.06
CA HIS A 293 -5.47 -4.77 13.02
C HIS A 293 -4.13 -5.27 13.53
N ILE A 294 -3.11 -4.40 13.68
CA ILE A 294 -1.80 -4.79 14.26
C ILE A 294 -1.62 -4.17 15.64
N LEU A 295 -1.72 -2.84 15.77
CA LEU A 295 -1.41 -2.13 17.02
C LEU A 295 -2.55 -2.18 18.05
N GLN A 296 -3.81 -2.21 17.60
CA GLN A 296 -4.99 -2.22 18.46
C GLN A 296 -5.76 -3.54 18.40
N GLN A 297 -5.07 -4.63 18.09
CA GLN A 297 -5.70 -5.94 17.86
C GLN A 297 -6.55 -6.42 19.04
N GLU A 298 -6.19 -6.11 20.29
CA GLU A 298 -6.97 -6.47 21.49
C GLU A 298 -8.32 -5.74 21.58
N LYS A 299 -8.46 -4.60 20.88
CA LYS A 299 -9.69 -3.80 20.82
C LYS A 299 -10.51 -4.07 19.57
N SER A 300 -9.93 -4.74 18.58
CA SER A 300 -10.64 -5.15 17.36
C SER A 300 -11.20 -6.56 17.56
N PRO A 301 -12.53 -6.77 17.51
CA PRO A 301 -13.11 -8.11 17.60
C PRO A 301 -12.77 -8.97 16.39
N GLU A 302 -12.43 -8.35 15.25
CA GLU A 302 -12.18 -9.02 13.98
C GLU A 302 -10.68 -9.04 13.63
N ARG A 303 -10.16 -10.23 13.29
CA ARG A 303 -8.79 -10.39 12.77
C ARG A 303 -8.73 -9.86 11.34
N GLY A 304 -7.73 -9.03 11.07
CA GLY A 304 -7.42 -8.53 9.74
C GLY A 304 -6.15 -9.16 9.19
N TYR A 305 -6.16 -9.54 7.92
CA TYR A 305 -5.00 -10.12 7.25
C TYR A 305 -4.82 -9.50 5.86
N LEU A 306 -3.69 -8.81 5.67
CA LEU A 306 -3.26 -8.34 4.35
C LEU A 306 -2.57 -9.49 3.62
N ALA A 307 -3.33 -10.22 2.82
CA ALA A 307 -2.90 -11.43 2.14
C ALA A 307 -2.99 -11.29 0.63
N GLN A 308 -2.20 -12.10 -0.08
CA GLN A 308 -2.32 -12.32 -1.53
C GLN A 308 -2.32 -11.04 -2.38
N HIS A 309 -1.65 -9.99 -1.89
CA HIS A 309 -1.63 -8.68 -2.53
C HIS A 309 -0.26 -8.37 -3.12
N LEU A 310 -0.22 -7.91 -4.38
CA LEU A 310 1.00 -7.54 -5.11
C LEU A 310 1.54 -6.18 -4.66
N LEU A 311 1.84 -6.04 -3.37
CA LEU A 311 2.20 -4.78 -2.73
C LEU A 311 3.42 -4.10 -3.38
N PHE A 312 4.39 -4.88 -3.88
CA PHE A 312 5.57 -4.36 -4.59
C PHE A 312 5.23 -3.67 -5.92
N GLN A 313 4.18 -4.12 -6.62
CA GLN A 313 3.73 -3.46 -7.84
C GLN A 313 2.99 -2.16 -7.51
N GLN A 314 2.18 -2.16 -6.46
CA GLN A 314 1.48 -0.97 -6.01
C GLN A 314 2.45 0.10 -5.47
N VAL A 315 3.41 -0.29 -4.64
CA VAL A 315 4.39 0.58 -3.96
C VAL A 315 5.74 0.50 -4.68
N MET A 316 5.78 1.03 -5.90
CA MET A 316 6.99 0.95 -6.75
C MET A 316 8.22 1.62 -6.10
N TYR A 317 9.38 0.98 -6.27
CA TYR A 317 10.73 1.48 -5.94
C TYR A 317 10.98 1.86 -4.47
N ARG A 318 10.12 1.42 -3.53
CA ARG A 318 10.17 1.89 -2.12
C ARG A 318 10.10 0.80 -1.06
N LEU A 319 9.86 -0.46 -1.42
CA LEU A 319 9.92 -1.61 -0.53
C LEU A 319 11.24 -2.37 -0.70
#